data_AF-A0A7J7NBJ9-F1
#
_entry.id   AF-A0A7J7NBJ9-F1
#
_cell.length_a   1.000
_cell.length_b   1.000
_cell.length_c   1.000
_cell.angle_alpha   90.00
_cell.angle_beta   90.00
_cell.angle_gamma   90.00
#
_symmetry.space_group_name_H-M   'P 1'
#
loop_
_entity.id
_entity.type
_entity.pdbx_description
1 polymer ?
#
loop_
_entity_poly.entity_id
_entity_poly.type
_entity_poly.pdbx_seq_one_letter_code
_entity_poly.pdbx_strand_id
1 'polypeptide(L)'
;METTTPTTTNNNNVDFFSKEVSRSDFLPDFVFGVATSAYQVEGASNEGGRGNSIWDVFSHTEGKIKDGSNGDTAVDQYHRYKV
;
A
#
# COMPACT_ATOMS: atom_id res chain seq x y z
N MET A 1 43.51 -19.68 -4.65
CA MET A 1 42.64 -20.80 -4.23
C MET A 1 41.59 -20.15 -3.35
N GLU A 2 40.32 -20.05 -3.69
CA GLU A 2 39.44 -20.99 -4.40
C GLU A 2 38.27 -20.19 -4.98
N THR A 3 37.97 -20.38 -6.26
CA THR A 3 36.82 -19.78 -6.96
C THR A 3 35.68 -20.78 -6.90
N THR A 4 34.63 -20.54 -6.12
CA THR A 4 33.47 -21.44 -6.06
C THR A 4 32.33 -20.89 -6.93
N THR A 5 32.26 -21.39 -8.15
CA THR A 5 31.08 -21.34 -9.03
C THR A 5 29.91 -22.10 -8.41
N PRO A 6 28.64 -21.67 -8.58
CA PRO A 6 27.51 -22.50 -8.21
C PRO A 6 27.33 -23.61 -9.24
N THR A 7 27.39 -24.84 -8.74
CA THR A 7 27.15 -26.11 -9.43
C THR A 7 25.74 -26.16 -10.04
N THR A 8 25.67 -26.50 -11.34
CA THR A 8 24.43 -26.94 -11.99
C THR A 8 24.11 -28.38 -11.57
N THR A 9 22.97 -28.58 -10.89
CA THR A 9 22.36 -29.92 -10.73
C THR A 9 20.99 -29.92 -11.40
N ASN A 10 20.92 -30.75 -12.43
CA ASN A 10 19.81 -31.14 -13.27
C ASN A 10 18.94 -32.20 -12.58
N ASN A 11 17.74 -31.82 -12.15
CA ASN A 11 16.68 -32.75 -11.73
C ASN A 11 15.36 -32.36 -12.41
N ASN A 12 14.68 -33.34 -13.00
CA ASN A 12 13.42 -33.22 -13.73
C ASN A 12 12.25 -32.79 -12.85
N ASN A 13 12.20 -31.51 -12.48
CA ASN A 13 10.99 -30.84 -12.07
C ASN A 13 10.81 -29.70 -13.07
N VAL A 14 9.63 -29.58 -13.68
CA VAL A 14 9.35 -28.49 -14.62
C VAL A 14 9.54 -27.17 -13.90
N ASP A 15 10.73 -26.60 -14.03
CA ASP A 15 11.08 -25.29 -13.55
C ASP A 15 10.34 -24.27 -14.40
N PHE A 16 9.05 -24.11 -14.08
CA PHE A 16 8.38 -22.83 -14.03
C PHE A 16 9.08 -21.95 -12.97
N PHE A 17 10.42 -21.84 -13.03
CA PHE A 17 11.17 -20.85 -12.31
C PHE A 17 10.61 -19.52 -12.77
N SER A 18 9.81 -18.92 -11.91
CA SER A 18 9.33 -17.56 -12.05
C SER A 18 10.57 -16.70 -12.27
N LYS A 19 10.76 -16.25 -13.51
CA LYS A 19 11.78 -15.25 -13.82
C LYS A 19 11.59 -14.09 -12.83
N GLU A 20 12.61 -13.79 -12.04
CA GLU A 20 12.57 -12.62 -11.16
C GLU A 20 12.40 -11.36 -12.00
N VAL A 21 11.41 -10.54 -11.63
CA VAL A 21 11.12 -9.28 -12.31
C VAL A 21 12.09 -8.22 -11.80
N SER A 22 12.73 -7.53 -12.74
CA SER A 22 13.74 -6.50 -12.49
C SER A 22 13.28 -5.14 -13.05
N ARG A 23 13.91 -4.05 -12.60
CA ARG A 23 13.61 -2.70 -13.16
C ARG A 23 13.87 -2.62 -14.67
N SER A 24 14.81 -3.42 -15.19
CA SER A 24 15.11 -3.50 -16.63
C SER A 24 14.03 -4.19 -17.47
N ASP A 25 13.04 -4.84 -16.86
CA ASP A 25 11.89 -5.39 -17.60
C ASP A 25 10.83 -4.31 -17.92
N PHE A 26 10.99 -3.07 -17.42
CA PHE A 26 10.11 -1.92 -17.70
C PHE A 26 10.81 -0.89 -18.60
N LEU A 27 10.04 -0.03 -19.28
CA LEU A 27 10.60 1.09 -20.05
C LEU A 27 11.46 2.01 -19.17
N PRO A 28 12.50 2.65 -19.71
CA PRO A 28 13.38 3.54 -18.94
C PRO A 28 12.64 4.62 -18.15
N ASP A 29 11.54 5.14 -18.72
CA ASP A 29 10.73 6.23 -18.15
C ASP A 29 9.49 5.73 -17.41
N PHE A 30 9.44 4.44 -17.07
CA PHE A 30 8.32 3.89 -16.31
C PHE A 30 8.28 4.49 -14.89
N VAL A 31 7.13 5.08 -14.54
CA VAL A 31 6.90 5.69 -13.23
C VAL A 31 6.28 4.67 -12.29
N PHE A 32 6.99 4.36 -11.21
CA PHE A 32 6.43 3.66 -10.07
C PHE A 32 5.90 4.70 -9.09
N GLY A 33 4.65 4.54 -8.68
CA GLY A 33 3.99 5.44 -7.74
C GLY A 33 3.31 4.68 -6.62
N VAL A 34 2.86 5.44 -5.64
CA VAL A 34 1.96 4.98 -4.56
C VAL A 34 0.72 5.85 -4.59
N ALA A 35 -0.40 5.32 -4.11
CA ALA A 35 -1.67 6.03 -4.05
C ALA A 35 -2.34 5.80 -2.70
N THR A 36 -3.12 6.79 -2.26
CA THR A 36 -3.94 6.75 -1.05
C THR A 36 -5.31 7.39 -1.35
N SER A 37 -6.22 7.39 -0.38
CA SER A 37 -7.47 8.16 -0.45
C SER A 37 -7.68 8.96 0.83
N ALA A 38 -8.25 10.15 0.72
CA ALA A 38 -8.36 11.12 1.81
C ALA A 38 -8.91 10.52 3.11
N TYR A 39 -10.12 9.94 3.09
CA TYR A 39 -10.75 9.39 4.30
C TYR A 39 -10.02 8.19 4.91
N GLN A 40 -9.20 7.48 4.13
CA GLN A 40 -8.43 6.34 4.64
C GLN A 40 -7.17 6.76 5.40
N VAL A 41 -6.65 7.98 5.18
CA VAL A 41 -5.33 8.36 5.70
C VAL A 41 -5.27 9.71 6.41
N GLU A 42 -6.08 10.68 6.03
CA GLU A 42 -5.97 12.06 6.53
C GLU A 42 -6.27 12.17 8.03
N GLY A 43 -7.43 11.65 8.46
CA GLY A 43 -7.95 11.92 9.80
C GLY A 43 -8.43 13.36 9.93
N ALA A 44 -8.31 13.92 11.14
CA ALA A 44 -8.68 15.30 11.47
C ALA A 44 -10.12 15.65 11.00
N SER A 45 -11.06 14.71 11.16
CA SER A 45 -12.40 14.79 10.55
C SER A 45 -13.21 16.03 10.95
N ASN A 46 -12.88 16.64 12.09
CA ASN A 46 -13.54 17.81 12.67
C ASN A 46 -12.67 19.07 12.72
N GLU A 47 -11.57 19.12 11.96
CA GLU A 47 -10.64 20.24 11.97
C GLU A 47 -10.73 21.10 10.70
N GLY A 48 -10.13 22.30 10.74
CA GLY A 48 -9.95 23.15 9.56
C GLY A 48 -11.25 23.62 8.87
N GLY A 49 -12.41 23.47 9.53
CA GLY A 49 -13.71 23.78 8.94
C GLY A 49 -14.21 22.71 7.95
N ARG A 50 -13.66 21.49 7.98
CA ARG A 50 -14.15 20.35 7.19
C ARG A 50 -15.59 20.03 7.55
N GLY A 51 -16.43 19.83 6.54
CA GLY A 51 -17.78 19.27 6.68
C GLY A 51 -17.78 17.75 6.53
N ASN A 52 -18.82 17.10 7.10
CA ASN A 52 -18.96 15.65 7.01
C ASN A 52 -19.15 15.19 5.56
N SER A 53 -18.42 14.15 5.18
CA SER A 53 -18.70 13.36 3.99
C SER A 53 -19.73 12.26 4.28
N ILE A 54 -20.19 11.58 3.22
CA ILE A 54 -21.05 10.40 3.37
C ILE A 54 -20.37 9.27 4.14
N TRP A 55 -19.05 9.17 4.07
CA TRP A 55 -18.28 8.12 4.75
C TRP A 55 -18.22 8.37 6.27
N ASP A 56 -18.24 9.63 6.72
CA ASP A 56 -18.36 9.96 8.13
C ASP A 56 -19.68 9.40 8.69
N VAL A 57 -20.80 9.66 8.01
CA VAL A 57 -22.12 9.16 8.44
C VAL A 57 -22.18 7.63 8.37
N PHE A 58 -21.69 7.06 7.28
CA PHE A 58 -21.72 5.61 7.08
C PHE A 58 -20.88 4.88 8.12
N SER A 59 -19.66 5.34 8.41
CA SER A 59 -18.78 4.64 9.35
C SER A 59 -19.23 4.76 10.81
N HIS A 60 -19.93 5.84 11.15
CA HIS A 60 -20.53 6.02 12.48
C HIS A 60 -21.85 5.26 12.68
N THR A 61 -22.40 4.65 11.62
CA THR A 61 -23.60 3.83 11.74
C THR A 61 -23.22 2.43 12.23
N GLU A 62 -23.79 2.02 13.37
CA GLU A 62 -23.53 0.70 13.97
C GLU A 62 -23.72 -0.45 12.97
N GLY A 63 -22.75 -1.37 12.93
CA GLY A 63 -22.77 -2.54 12.05
C GLY A 63 -22.45 -2.27 10.58
N LYS A 64 -22.14 -1.03 10.16
CA LYS A 64 -21.72 -0.73 8.78
C LYS A 64 -20.24 -0.94 8.51
N ILE A 65 -19.41 -0.77 9.53
CA ILE A 65 -17.99 -1.13 9.50
C ILE A 65 -17.80 -2.37 10.37
N LYS A 66 -17.11 -3.38 9.84
CA LYS A 66 -16.99 -4.71 10.45
C LYS A 66 -16.44 -4.67 11.89
N ASP A 67 -15.51 -3.76 12.16
CA ASP A 67 -14.86 -3.58 13.45
C ASP A 67 -15.33 -2.31 14.19
N GLY A 68 -16.33 -1.60 13.64
CA GLY A 68 -16.83 -0.34 14.19
C GLY A 68 -15.86 0.84 14.08
N SER A 69 -14.76 0.72 13.34
CA SER A 69 -13.82 1.82 13.14
C SER A 69 -14.37 2.92 12.23
N ASN A 70 -13.76 4.11 12.28
CA ASN A 70 -14.08 5.26 11.45
C ASN A 70 -12.80 5.97 10.97
N GLY A 71 -12.98 7.03 10.17
CA GLY A 71 -11.88 7.83 9.62
C GLY A 71 -11.51 9.07 10.45
N ASP A 72 -11.92 9.16 11.73
CA ASP A 72 -11.73 10.39 12.49
C ASP A 72 -10.25 10.74 12.69
N THR A 73 -9.45 9.72 13.00
CA THR A 73 -7.99 9.86 13.17
C THR A 73 -7.20 9.24 12.01
N ALA A 74 -7.67 8.11 11.46
CA ALA A 74 -6.95 7.35 10.43
C ALA A 74 -5.47 7.12 10.79
N VAL A 75 -4.53 7.41 9.87
CA VAL A 75 -3.08 7.43 10.15
C VAL A 75 -2.55 8.84 10.42
N ASP A 76 -3.44 9.79 10.68
CA ASP A 76 -3.12 11.16 11.07
C ASP A 76 -2.24 11.89 10.02
N GLN A 77 -2.43 11.56 8.74
CA GLN A 77 -1.63 12.17 7.66
C GLN A 77 -1.88 13.68 7.56
N TYR A 78 -3.06 14.18 7.93
CA TYR A 78 -3.35 15.63 7.92
C TYR A 78 -2.31 16.42 8.72
N HIS A 79 -1.85 15.89 9.86
CA HIS A 79 -0.79 16.49 10.66
C HIS A 79 0.62 16.03 10.25
N ARG A 80 0.75 14.81 9.71
CA ARG A 80 2.04 14.13 9.47
C ARG A 80 2.47 14.10 8.00
N TYR A 81 1.86 14.91 7.14
CA TYR A 81 2.18 14.93 5.71
C TYR A 81 3.60 15.44 5.40
N LYS A 82 4.24 16.13 6.35
CA LYS A 82 5.64 16.55 6.29
C LYS A 82 6.44 15.91 7.42
N VAL A 83 7.71 15.68 7.14
CA VAL A 83 8.74 15.19 8.07
C VAL A 83 9.56 16.36 8.60
#